data_AF-E4Z419-F1
#
_entry.id   AF-E4Z419-F1
#
_cell.length_a   1.000
_cell.length_b   1.000
_cell.length_c   1.000
_cell.angle_alpha   90.00
_cell.angle_beta   90.00
_cell.angle_gamma   90.00
#
_symmetry.space_group_name_H-M   'P 1'
#
loop_
_entity.id
_entity.type
_entity.pdbx_description
1 polymer ?
#
loop_
_entity_poly.entity_id
_entity_poly.type
_entity_poly.pdbx_seq_one_letter_code
_entity_poly.pdbx_strand_id
1 'polypeptide(L)'
;MAPSAVNRENARELFDYLRKKREKEGRKTTTKFKVGDIVRIPINADLKKKFKKGASANWSKELYQIERIDFGQKVPMFKLLGPQGKLIPRRFYEQELNLVVPFKEIL
;
A
#
# COMPACT_ATOMS: atom_id res chain seq x y z
N MET A 1 -9.99 -30.58 8.55
CA MET A 1 -11.22 -31.16 7.98
C MET A 1 -10.92 -31.64 6.58
N ALA A 2 -11.25 -32.89 6.24
CA ALA A 2 -11.11 -33.37 4.87
C ALA A 2 -12.12 -32.64 3.95
N PRO A 3 -11.82 -32.42 2.66
CA PRO A 3 -12.75 -31.77 1.73
C PRO A 3 -14.14 -32.43 1.68
N SER A 4 -14.19 -33.75 1.86
CA SER A 4 -15.43 -34.54 1.89
C SER A 4 -16.31 -34.30 3.11
N ALA A 5 -15.77 -33.73 4.19
CA ALA A 5 -16.49 -33.46 5.42
C ALA A 5 -17.04 -32.02 5.50
N VAL A 6 -16.88 -31.20 4.44
CA VAL A 6 -17.44 -29.85 4.38
C VAL A 6 -18.96 -29.92 4.21
N ASN A 7 -19.70 -29.21 5.06
CA ASN A 7 -21.15 -29.07 4.97
C ASN A 7 -21.56 -27.60 5.21
N ARG A 8 -22.85 -27.28 5.12
CA ARG A 8 -23.32 -25.89 5.25
C ARG A 8 -23.08 -25.31 6.65
N GLU A 9 -23.17 -26.13 7.68
CA GLU A 9 -23.03 -25.70 9.07
C GLU A 9 -21.58 -25.34 9.38
N ASN A 10 -20.63 -26.23 9.08
CA ASN A 10 -19.22 -25.96 9.34
C ASN A 10 -18.66 -24.85 8.43
N ALA A 11 -19.19 -24.68 7.21
CA ALA A 11 -18.86 -23.54 6.37
C ALA A 11 -19.33 -22.22 6.98
N ARG A 12 -20.52 -22.19 7.58
CA ARG A 12 -21.05 -21.02 8.28
C ARG A 12 -20.24 -20.69 9.53
N GLU A 13 -19.92 -21.69 10.35
CA GLU A 13 -19.08 -21.51 11.53
C GLU A 13 -17.70 -20.96 11.15
N LEU A 14 -17.09 -21.51 10.09
CA LEU A 14 -15.82 -21.01 9.56
C LEU A 14 -15.93 -19.55 9.09
N PHE A 15 -17.01 -19.20 8.38
CA PHE A 15 -17.25 -17.83 7.95
C PHE A 15 -17.36 -16.86 9.14
N ASP A 16 -18.16 -17.20 10.14
CA ASP A 16 -18.36 -16.38 11.34
C ASP A 16 -17.04 -16.23 12.13
N TYR A 17 -16.26 -17.29 12.23
CA TYR A 17 -14.92 -17.25 12.83
C TYR A 17 -13.98 -16.31 12.07
N LEU A 18 -13.87 -16.48 10.75
CA LEU A 18 -13.00 -15.64 9.91
C LEU A 18 -13.42 -14.18 9.93
N ARG A 19 -14.73 -13.90 9.97
CA ARG A 19 -15.28 -12.55 10.10
C ARG A 19 -14.88 -11.92 11.43
N LYS A 20 -15.16 -12.59 12.57
CA LYS A 20 -14.78 -12.12 13.91
C LYS A 20 -13.28 -11.90 14.03
N LYS A 21 -12.47 -12.79 13.43
CA LYS A 21 -11.02 -12.63 13.39
C LYS A 21 -10.61 -11.36 12.63
N ARG A 22 -11.22 -11.10 11.47
CA ARG A 22 -10.97 -9.90 10.68
C ARG A 22 -11.38 -8.61 11.40
N GLU A 23 -12.46 -8.63 12.15
CA GLU A 23 -12.92 -7.49 12.96
C GLU A 23 -11.96 -7.21 14.14
N LYS A 24 -11.36 -8.26 14.72
CA LYS A 24 -10.33 -8.14 15.77
C LYS A 24 -8.97 -7.66 15.25
N GLU A 25 -8.59 -8.04 14.03
CA GLU A 25 -7.42 -7.51 13.33
C GLU A 25 -7.69 -6.04 12.96
N GLY A 26 -7.51 -5.14 13.94
CA GLY A 26 -7.83 -3.72 13.81
C GLY A 26 -7.26 -3.07 12.54
N ARG A 27 -7.96 -2.03 12.07
CA ARG A 27 -7.54 -1.29 10.88
C ARG A 27 -6.30 -0.46 11.19
N LYS A 28 -5.29 -0.48 10.32
CA LYS A 28 -4.19 0.48 10.39
C LYS A 28 -4.70 1.83 9.87
N THR A 29 -5.14 2.68 10.79
CA THR A 29 -5.67 4.03 10.49
C THR A 29 -4.59 5.11 10.51
N THR A 30 -3.34 4.74 10.78
CA THR A 30 -2.23 5.68 10.89
C THR A 30 -1.22 5.45 9.77
N THR A 31 -0.60 6.56 9.37
CA THR A 31 0.53 6.57 8.46
C THR A 31 1.49 7.68 8.86
N LYS A 32 2.76 7.54 8.48
CA LYS A 32 3.81 8.56 8.67
C LYS A 32 3.74 9.69 7.62
N PHE A 33 2.98 9.50 6.54
CA PHE A 33 2.90 10.43 5.43
C PHE A 33 1.72 11.40 5.57
N LYS A 34 1.81 12.53 4.87
CA LYS A 34 0.76 13.54 4.75
C LYS A 34 0.45 13.84 3.29
N VAL A 35 -0.76 14.35 3.05
CA VAL A 35 -1.11 14.92 1.74
C VAL A 35 -0.16 16.08 1.45
N GLY A 36 0.39 16.10 0.24
CA GLY A 36 1.39 17.05 -0.22
C GLY A 36 2.84 16.58 -0.10
N ASP A 37 3.14 15.52 0.65
CA ASP A 37 4.52 15.03 0.78
C ASP A 37 5.08 14.60 -0.59
N ILE A 38 6.36 14.88 -0.81
CA ILE A 38 7.09 14.50 -2.02
C ILE A 38 7.80 13.18 -1.78
N VAL A 39 7.54 12.22 -2.65
CA VAL A 39 7.99 10.83 -2.53
C VAL A 39 8.60 10.32 -3.84
N ARG A 40 9.39 9.24 -3.72
CA ARG A 40 9.79 8.36 -4.83
C ARG A 40 9.05 7.04 -4.76
N ILE A 41 8.86 6.43 -5.93
CA ILE A 41 8.28 5.10 -6.08
C ILE A 41 9.35 4.14 -6.64
N PRO A 42 9.22 2.82 -6.46
CA PRO A 42 10.17 1.88 -7.04
C PRO A 42 10.06 1.87 -8.56
N ILE A 43 11.21 1.70 -9.25
CA ILE A 43 11.22 1.53 -10.72
C ILE A 43 10.48 0.25 -11.13
N ASN A 44 10.58 -0.80 -10.30
CA ASN A 44 9.88 -2.06 -10.50
C ASN A 44 8.82 -2.25 -9.41
N ALA A 45 7.56 -2.41 -9.83
CA ALA A 45 6.42 -2.63 -8.96
C ALA A 45 6.52 -3.92 -8.12
N ASP A 46 7.23 -4.92 -8.63
CA ASP A 46 7.51 -6.15 -7.90
C ASP A 46 8.62 -5.91 -6.88
N LEU A 47 8.22 -5.57 -5.65
CA LEU A 47 9.13 -5.50 -4.50
C LEU A 47 9.89 -6.82 -4.23
N LYS A 48 9.46 -7.93 -4.84
CA LYS A 48 10.12 -9.24 -4.83
C LYS A 48 11.31 -9.25 -5.78
N LYS A 49 12.38 -8.55 -5.41
CA LYS A 49 13.63 -8.55 -6.19
C LYS A 49 14.18 -9.96 -6.30
N LYS A 50 14.20 -10.51 -7.52
CA LYS A 50 15.34 -11.33 -7.93
C LYS A 50 16.54 -10.39 -7.91
N PHE A 51 17.45 -10.59 -6.96
CA PHE A 51 18.70 -9.83 -6.91
C PHE A 51 19.39 -9.89 -8.28
N LYS A 52 19.66 -8.73 -8.88
CA LYS A 52 20.33 -8.62 -10.18
C LYS A 52 21.70 -7.98 -9.95
N LYS A 53 22.77 -8.66 -10.36
CA LYS A 53 24.16 -8.18 -10.20
C LYS A 53 24.37 -6.93 -11.07
N GLY A 54 24.73 -5.80 -10.45
CA GLY A 54 24.99 -4.52 -11.11
C GLY A 54 24.38 -3.33 -10.38
N ALA A 55 24.96 -2.12 -10.55
CA ALA A 55 24.49 -0.88 -9.91
C ALA A 55 23.22 -0.34 -10.61
N SER A 56 22.07 -0.95 -10.33
CA SER A 56 20.77 -0.45 -10.80
C SER A 56 20.08 0.36 -9.71
N ALA A 57 19.61 1.56 -10.04
CA ALA A 57 18.80 2.36 -9.12
C ALA A 57 17.49 1.60 -8.80
N ASN A 58 17.05 1.67 -7.54
CA ASN A 58 15.82 1.01 -7.10
C ASN A 58 14.60 1.94 -7.13
N TRP A 59 14.85 3.24 -7.14
CA TRP A 59 13.85 4.29 -7.02
C TRP A 59 13.78 5.11 -8.29
N SER A 60 12.59 5.63 -8.60
CA SER A 60 12.35 6.54 -9.70
C SER A 60 13.27 7.76 -9.63
N LYS A 61 13.69 8.26 -10.81
CA LYS A 61 14.36 9.57 -10.89
C LYS A 61 13.38 10.71 -10.59
N GLU A 62 12.17 10.56 -11.11
CA GLU A 62 11.05 11.47 -10.92
C GLU A 62 10.57 11.50 -9.47
N LEU A 63 10.05 12.67 -9.09
CA LEU A 63 9.39 12.92 -7.82
C LEU A 63 7.89 12.97 -8.02
N TYR A 64 7.18 12.50 -7.00
CA TYR A 64 5.73 12.40 -7.00
C TYR A 64 5.18 13.05 -5.75
N GLN A 65 4.00 13.62 -5.84
CA GLN A 65 3.33 14.25 -4.70
C GLN A 65 2.18 13.38 -4.23
N ILE A 66 2.04 13.19 -2.91
CA ILE A 66 0.85 12.54 -2.36
C ILE A 66 -0.35 13.46 -2.53
N GLU A 67 -1.31 13.05 -3.34
CA GLU A 67 -2.58 13.76 -3.53
C GLU A 67 -3.62 13.32 -2.52
N ARG A 68 -3.68 12.02 -2.23
CA ARG A 68 -4.70 11.48 -1.33
C ARG A 68 -4.23 10.24 -0.59
N ILE A 69 -4.73 10.09 0.64
CA ILE A 69 -4.53 8.93 1.49
C ILE A 69 -5.89 8.26 1.72
N ASP A 70 -6.03 7.02 1.22
CA ASP A 70 -7.22 6.19 1.37
C ASP A 70 -6.95 5.16 2.49
N PHE A 71 -7.52 5.35 3.69
CA PHE A 71 -7.27 4.46 4.84
C PHE A 71 -7.90 3.06 4.73
N GLY A 72 -8.75 2.82 3.72
CA GLY A 72 -9.25 1.49 3.38
C GLY A 72 -9.85 0.69 4.54
N GLN A 73 -9.93 -0.63 4.37
CA GLN A 73 -10.41 -1.54 5.42
C GLN A 73 -9.30 -2.15 6.28
N LYS A 74 -8.03 -2.14 5.83
CA LYS A 74 -6.91 -2.77 6.55
C LYS A 74 -5.66 -1.89 6.59
N VAL A 75 -5.21 -1.39 5.45
CA VAL A 75 -3.97 -0.61 5.32
C VAL A 75 -4.20 0.65 4.48
N PRO A 76 -3.50 1.75 4.78
CA PRO A 76 -3.57 2.96 3.98
C PRO A 76 -2.96 2.74 2.60
N MET A 77 -3.61 3.33 1.60
CA MET A 77 -3.17 3.38 0.21
C MET A 77 -3.04 4.84 -0.22
N PHE A 78 -2.11 5.09 -1.13
CA PHE A 78 -1.74 6.44 -1.54
C PHE A 78 -2.00 6.64 -3.03
N LYS A 79 -2.60 7.77 -3.35
CA LYS A 79 -2.70 8.29 -4.72
C LYS A 79 -1.70 9.39 -4.92
N LEU A 80 -1.03 9.37 -6.06
CA LEU A 80 0.08 10.25 -6.37
C LEU A 80 -0.17 11.07 -7.61
N LEU A 81 0.34 12.30 -7.62
CA LEU A 81 0.52 13.12 -8.81
C LEU A 81 1.94 12.93 -9.35
N GLY A 82 2.03 12.75 -10.66
CA GLY A 82 3.27 12.76 -11.42
C GLY A 82 3.90 14.16 -11.50
N PRO A 83 5.12 14.26 -12.09
CA PRO A 83 5.84 15.52 -12.24
C PRO A 83 5.06 16.64 -12.95
N GLN A 84 4.11 16.26 -13.80
CA GLN A 84 3.26 17.18 -14.59
C GLN A 84 1.92 17.47 -13.90
N GLY A 85 1.75 17.11 -12.63
CA GLY A 85 0.48 17.24 -11.92
C GLY A 85 -0.60 16.25 -12.39
N LYS A 86 -0.25 15.23 -13.17
CA LYS A 86 -1.18 14.20 -13.63
C LYS A 86 -1.31 13.08 -12.61
N LEU A 87 -2.53 12.68 -12.29
CA LEU A 87 -2.80 11.57 -11.39
C LEU A 87 -2.26 10.25 -11.96
N ILE A 88 -1.51 9.51 -11.15
CA ILE A 88 -1.10 8.15 -11.49
C ILE A 88 -2.30 7.21 -11.28
N PRO A 89 -2.70 6.40 -12.28
CA PRO A 89 -3.85 5.51 -12.15
C PRO A 89 -3.72 4.46 -11.04
N ARG A 90 -2.49 4.08 -10.71
CA ARG A 90 -2.13 3.08 -9.72
C ARG A 90 -2.08 3.68 -8.31
N ARG A 91 -2.55 2.90 -7.31
CA ARG A 91 -2.37 3.18 -5.88
C ARG A 91 -1.13 2.49 -5.34
N PHE A 92 -0.53 3.09 -4.32
CA PHE A 92 0.69 2.60 -3.68
C PHE A 92 0.45 2.27 -2.21
N TYR A 93 1.18 1.29 -1.70
CA TYR A 93 1.26 1.04 -0.25
C TYR A 93 2.35 1.90 0.40
N GLU A 94 2.25 2.09 1.71
CA GLU A 94 3.24 2.84 2.50
C GLU A 94 4.69 2.35 2.29
N GLN A 95 4.87 1.03 2.14
CA GLN A 95 6.18 0.39 1.94
C GLN A 95 6.78 0.62 0.55
N GLU A 96 5.96 1.03 -0.41
CA GLU A 96 6.39 1.35 -1.78
C GLU A 96 6.79 2.83 -1.93
N LEU A 97 6.60 3.64 -0.88
CA LEU A 97 6.90 5.06 -0.91
C LEU A 97 8.18 5.36 -0.14
N ASN A 98 9.05 6.14 -0.77
CA ASN A 98 10.21 6.71 -0.11
C ASN A 98 10.02 8.22 0.03
N LEU A 99 9.89 8.72 1.26
CA LEU A 99 9.80 10.16 1.53
C LEU A 99 11.08 10.85 1.05
N VAL A 100 10.91 11.98 0.36
CA VAL A 100 12.02 12.84 -0.09
C VAL A 100 11.95 14.19 0.59
N VAL A 101 10.79 14.86 0.51
CA VAL A 101 10.57 16.18 1.14
C VAL A 101 9.20 16.19 1.81
N PRO A 102 9.10 16.46 3.11
CA PRO A 102 7.83 16.73 3.77
C PRO A 102 7.15 17.98 3.20
N PHE A 103 5.83 17.97 3.04
CA PHE A 103 5.10 19.12 2.48
C PHE A 103 5.37 20.44 3.23
N LYS A 104 5.51 20.34 4.55
CA LYS A 104 5.79 21.47 5.47
C LYS A 104 7.13 22.18 5.21
N GLU A 105 8.04 21.59 4.44
CA GLU A 105 9.36 22.16 4.12
C GLU A 105 9.37 22.85 2.75
N ILE A 106 8.26 22.77 2.00
CA ILE A 106 8.08 23.39 0.68
C ILE A 106 7.32 24.72 0.79
N LEU A 107 6.58 24.91 1.89
CA LEU A 107 5.88 26.15 2.27
C LEU A 107 6.73 26.95 3.26
#